data_AF-A0A537MEB4-F1
#
_entry.id   AF-A0A537MEB4-F1
#
_cell.length_a   1.000
_cell.length_b   1.000
_cell.length_c   1.000
_cell.angle_alpha   90.00
_cell.angle_beta   90.00
_cell.angle_gamma   90.00
#
_symmetry.space_group_name_H-M   'P 1'
#
loop_
_entity.id
_entity.type
_entity.pdbx_description
1 polymer ?
#
loop_
_entity_poly.entity_id
_entity_poly.type
_entity_poly.pdbx_seq_one_letter_code
_entity_poly.pdbx_strand_id
1 'polypeptide(L)' 'MVDLVRAQIVDTNDPAGRGRVKIVVPEMTGEASLWAETLRAGGSKAPAYKLKDVVMVAFEGGDPNRPIVLGALGGAPRP' A
#
# COMPACT_ATOMS: atom_id res chain seq x y z
N MET A 1 14.79 0.83 12.64
CA MET A 1 15.07 0.67 11.20
C MET A 1 13.71 0.47 10.55
N VAL A 2 13.32 1.32 9.60
CA VAL A 2 12.06 1.13 8.85
C VAL A 2 12.46 0.46 7.56
N ASP A 3 12.05 -0.79 7.37
CA ASP A 3 12.29 -1.48 6.12
C ASP A 3 11.28 -0.99 5.08
N LEU A 4 11.81 -0.65 3.91
CA LEU A 4 11.06 -0.06 2.81
C LEU A 4 11.04 -1.05 1.64
N VAL A 5 9.85 -1.47 1.23
CA VAL A 5 9.69 -2.50 0.20
C VAL A 5 8.70 -2.08 -0.87
N ARG A 6 8.85 -2.69 -2.04
CA ARG A 6 7.88 -2.56 -3.13
C ARG A 6 6.77 -3.58 -2.95
N ALA A 7 5.54 -3.13 -3.14
CA ALA A 7 4.36 -3.98 -3.10
C ALA A 7 3.46 -3.70 -4.30
N GLN A 8 2.63 -4.67 -4.66
CA GLN A 8 1.60 -4.50 -5.68
C GLN A 8 0.21 -4.49 -5.04
N ILE A 9 -0.65 -3.58 -5.48
CA ILE A 9 -2.04 -3.53 -5.06
C ILE A 9 -2.85 -4.62 -5.77
N VAL A 10 -3.53 -5.43 -4.97
CA VAL A 10 -4.38 -6.54 -5.42
C VAL A 10 -5.85 -6.36 -5.07
N ASP A 11 -6.19 -5.44 -4.16
CA ASP A 11 -7.56 -5.05 -3.87
C ASP A 11 -7.61 -3.61 -3.33
N THR A 12 -8.65 -2.87 -3.68
CA THR A 12 -8.91 -1.50 -3.22
C THR A 12 -10.22 -1.39 -2.46
N ASN A 13 -11.00 -2.46 -2.36
CA ASN A 13 -12.30 -2.46 -1.71
C ASN A 13 -12.16 -2.86 -0.23
N ASP A 14 -11.71 -1.93 0.62
CA ASP A 14 -11.56 -2.17 2.05
C ASP A 14 -12.92 -2.44 2.73
N PRO A 15 -13.20 -3.68 3.18
CA PRO A 15 -14.48 -4.01 3.81
C PRO A 15 -14.68 -3.29 5.15
N ALA A 16 -13.60 -2.80 5.78
CA ALA A 16 -13.67 -2.03 7.01
C ALA A 16 -13.89 -0.52 6.77
N GLY A 17 -13.87 -0.06 5.51
CA GLY A 17 -14.09 1.35 5.17
C GLY A 17 -13.05 2.32 5.72
N ARG A 18 -11.86 1.86 6.08
CA ARG A 18 -10.79 2.68 6.69
C ARG A 18 -9.92 3.38 5.64
N GLY A 19 -10.05 2.95 4.38
CA GLY A 19 -9.27 3.46 3.25
C GLY A 19 -7.96 2.69 3.08
N ARG A 20 -7.94 1.41 3.48
CA ARG A 20 -6.81 0.53 3.25
C ARG A 20 -6.81 0.00 1.82
N VAL A 21 -5.65 -0.47 1.39
CA VAL A 21 -5.52 -1.28 0.17
C VAL A 21 -4.91 -2.62 0.52
N LYS A 22 -5.29 -3.65 -0.23
CA LYS A 22 -4.70 -4.97 -0.09
C LYS A 22 -3.50 -5.06 -1.01
N ILE A 23 -2.38 -5.49 -0.45
CA ILE A 23 -1.10 -5.56 -1.14
C ILE A 23 -0.52 -6.96 -1.10
N VAL A 24 0.34 -7.28 -2.06
CA VAL A 24 1.25 -8.42 -2.03
C VAL A 24 2.67 -7.88 -2.07
N VAL A 25 3.55 -8.45 -1.24
CA VAL A 25 4.98 -8.14 -1.19
C VAL A 25 5.73 -9.42 -1.56
N PRO A 26 6.03 -9.67 -2.84
CA PRO A 26 6.57 -10.95 -3.29
C PRO A 26 7.82 -11.39 -2.52
N GLU A 27 8.68 -10.44 -2.17
CA GLU A 27 9.95 -10.69 -1.48
C GLU A 27 9.79 -11.05 0.01
N MET A 28 8.65 -10.74 0.63
CA MET A 28 8.41 -10.98 2.07
C MET A 28 7.30 -12.00 2.34
N THR A 29 6.21 -11.91 1.59
CA THR A 29 5.00 -12.69 1.84
C THR A 29 4.76 -13.76 0.77
N GLY A 30 5.60 -13.82 -0.27
CA GLY A 30 5.37 -14.66 -1.44
C GLY A 30 4.05 -14.27 -2.11
N GLU A 31 3.03 -15.11 -1.99
CA GLU A 31 1.67 -14.86 -2.52
C GLU A 31 0.69 -14.36 -1.46
N ALA A 32 1.08 -14.34 -0.18
CA ALA A 32 0.19 -13.87 0.88
C ALA A 32 -0.03 -12.36 0.76
N SER A 33 -1.28 -11.94 0.97
CA SER A 33 -1.71 -10.55 0.85
C SER A 33 -2.10 -9.96 2.19
N LEU A 34 -1.79 -8.68 2.38
CA LEU A 34 -2.01 -7.94 3.64
C LEU A 34 -2.81 -6.67 3.35
N TRP A 35 -3.61 -6.24 4.32
CA TRP A 35 -4.24 -4.92 4.28
C TRP A 35 -3.28 -3.88 4.84
N ALA A 36 -2.99 -2.85 4.04
CA ALA A 36 -2.10 -1.76 4.42
C ALA A 36 -2.88 -0.45 4.58
N GLU A 37 -2.57 0.29 5.64
CA GLU A 37 -3.07 1.65 5.83
C GLU A 37 -2.48 2.57 4.76
N THR A 38 -3.23 3.59 4.33
CA THR A 38 -2.78 4.53 3.31
C THR A 38 -2.54 5.91 3.92
N LEU A 39 -1.43 6.54 3.55
CA LEU A 39 -1.20 7.93 3.95
C LEU A 39 -2.23 8.86 3.29
N ARG A 40 -2.79 9.77 4.08
CA ARG A 40 -3.66 10.84 3.60
C ARG A 40 -2.86 12.15 3.60
N ALA A 41 -2.71 12.76 2.43
CA ALA A 41 -2.05 14.06 2.33
C ALA A 41 -3.04 15.19 2.67
N GLY A 42 -2.75 15.98 3.71
CA GLY A 42 -3.48 17.23 3.97
C GLY A 42 -4.99 17.10 4.21
N GLY A 43 -5.45 15.99 4.82
CA GLY A 43 -6.88 15.77 5.09
C GLY A 43 -7.71 15.39 3.85
N SER A 44 -7.07 15.17 2.70
CA SER A 44 -7.75 14.62 1.53
C SER A 44 -8.22 13.19 1.79
N LYS A 45 -9.15 12.71 0.95
CA LYS A 45 -9.40 11.27 0.85
C LYS A 45 -8.07 10.55 0.55
N ALA A 46 -7.98 9.29 0.98
CA ALA A 46 -6.86 8.42 0.63
C ALA A 46 -6.60 8.47 -0.89
N PRO A 47 -5.34 8.40 -1.34
CA PRO A 47 -5.03 8.41 -2.76
C PRO A 47 -5.81 7.31 -3.49
N ALA A 48 -6.37 7.65 -4.65
CA ALA A 48 -7.09 6.69 -5.48
C ALA A 48 -6.10 5.76 -6.18
N TYR A 49 -5.72 4.68 -5.50
CA TYR A 49 -4.90 3.62 -6.09
C TYR A 49 -5.71 2.74 -7.03
N LYS A 50 -5.03 2.12 -7.99
CA LYS A 50 -5.60 1.15 -8.93
C LYS A 50 -5.02 -0.24 -8.66
N LEU A 51 -5.79 -1.25 -9.07
CA LEU A 51 -5.27 -2.61 -9.14
C LEU A 51 -3.99 -2.64 -9.99
N LYS A 52 -3.01 -3.41 -9.52
CA LYS A 52 -1.66 -3.58 -10.10
C LYS A 52 -0.73 -2.37 -9.96
N ASP A 53 -1.17 -1.26 -9.37
CA ASP A 53 -0.24 -0.18 -9.03
C ASP A 53 0.87 -0.71 -8.12
N VAL A 54 2.10 -0.33 -8.44
CA VAL A 54 3.27 -0.62 -7.62
C VAL A 54 3.43 0.53 -6.64
N VAL A 55 3.49 0.20 -5.36
CA VAL A 55 3.57 1.16 -4.26
C VAL A 55 4.79 0.91 -3.40
N MET A 56 5.21 1.96 -2.70
CA MET A 56 6.21 1.86 -1.65
C MET A 56 5.53 1.68 -0.30
N VAL A 57 6.00 0.70 0.47
CA VAL A 57 5.42 0.29 1.75
C VAL A 57 6.49 0.32 2.83
N ALA A 58 6.12 0.84 3.99
CA ALA A 58 6.90 0.78 5.22
C ALA A 58 6.18 -0.10 6.25
N PHE A 59 6.94 -0.65 7.20
CA PHE A 59 6.40 -1.43 8.32
C PHE A 59 6.59 -0.70 9.63
N GLU A 60 5.51 -0.51 10.39
CA GLU A 60 5.57 0.18 11.69
C GLU A 60 6.47 -0.59 12.65
N GLY A 61 7.55 0.04 13.12
CA GLY A 61 8.50 -0.59 14.04
C GLY A 61 9.20 -1.83 13.47
N GLY A 62 9.11 -2.08 12.15
CA GLY A 62 9.59 -3.29 11.51
C GLY A 62 8.65 -4.50 11.61
N ASP A 63 7.41 -4.36 12.09
CA ASP A 63 6.42 -5.44 12.16
C ASP A 63 5.83 -5.72 10.76
N PRO A 64 6.08 -6.89 10.14
CA PRO A 64 5.56 -7.24 8.82
C PRO A 64 4.02 -7.25 8.74
N ASN A 65 3.33 -7.33 9.87
CA ASN A 65 1.87 -7.32 9.94
C ASN A 65 1.26 -5.92 10.00
N ARG A 66 2.09 -4.87 10.07
CA ARG A 66 1.67 -3.46 10.12
C ARG A 66 2.19 -2.65 8.93
N PRO A 67 1.77 -2.96 7.70
CA PRO A 67 2.19 -2.21 6.52
C PRO A 67 1.46 -0.86 6.38
N ILE A 68 2.20 0.15 5.97
CA ILE A 68 1.71 1.48 5.58
C ILE A 68 2.17 1.79 4.15
N VAL A 69 1.21 2.08 3.28
CA VAL A 69 1.49 2.59 1.93
C VAL A 69 1.88 4.06 2.01
N LEU A 70 3.11 4.36 1.60
CA LEU A 70 3.64 5.72 1.55
C LEU A 70 3.24 6.45 0.28
N GLY A 71 3.09 5.72 -0.84
CA GLY A 71 2.78 6.30 -2.15
C GLY A 71 2.97 5.32 -3.29
N ALA A 72 2.42 5.64 -4.46
CA ALA A 72 2.66 4.90 -5.69
C ALA A 72 4.03 5.26 -6.30
N LEU A 73 4.68 4.27 -6.90
CA LEU A 73 5.92 4.45 -7.66
C LEU A 73 5.58 4.64 -9.14
N GLY A 74 5.96 5.79 -9.70
CA GLY A 74 5.77 6.12 -11.11
C GLY A 74 4.72 7.21 -11.35
N GLY A 75 5.04 8.09 -12.30
CA GLY A 75 4.23 9.27 -12.62
C GLY A 75 4.42 9.69 -14.08
N ALA A 76 3.45 9.36 -14.90
CA ALA A 76 2.80 10.35 -15.74
C ALA A 76 1.30 10.14 -15.53
N PRO A 77 0.50 11.21 -15.37
CA PRO A 77 -0.94 11.06 -15.55
C PRO A 77 -1.12 10.43 -16.94
N ARG A 78 -1.72 9.24 -17.04
CA ARG A 78 -2.18 8.79 -18.36
C ARG A 78 -3.29 9.77 -18.76
N PRO A 79 -3.23 10.32 -19.99
CA PRO A 79 -4.22 11.28 -20.48
C PRO A 79 -5.64 10.73 -20.41
#